data_AF-A0A524CMU0-F1
#
_entry.id   AF-A0A524CMU0-F1
#
_cell.length_a   1.000
_cell.length_b   1.000
_cell.length_c   1.000
_cell.angle_alpha   90.00
_cell.angle_beta   90.00
_cell.angle_gamma   90.00
#
_symmetry.space_group_name_H-M   'P 1'
#
loop_
_entity.id
_entity.type
_entity.pdbx_description
1 polymer ?
#
loop_
_entity_poly.entity_id
_entity_poly.type
_entity_poly.pdbx_seq_one_letter_code
_entity_poly.pdbx_strand_id
1 'polypeptide(L)'
;MNFWLINSYIILATLFIIYIIFLLFDLFQRNEKYGFLAYLVALLPVNYLWVLIPQDPLLIYVILFILWIACLVRDLVFVYGKTKEYDDIILFLVLGIIIQIIITAILPEIILETKTNTAKFWFFYLPDVYTNTFLIESWVNTYILLAFRILTTLLIIMALTPLILDIKDEEVKFPVVIIIVVIFIIPFLILGWIWYPPAMVVLTFLFSVVLLVVLLIITRSGKET
;
A
#
# COMPACT_ATOMS: atom_id res chain seq x y z
N MET A 1 17.84 10.61 -29.07
CA MET A 1 17.26 10.61 -27.70
C MET A 1 17.46 12.00 -27.12
N ASN A 2 16.38 12.73 -26.79
CA ASN A 2 16.46 14.14 -26.39
C ASN A 2 17.21 14.30 -25.06
N PHE A 3 18.13 15.27 -24.97
CA PHE A 3 18.94 15.57 -23.77
C PHE A 3 18.09 15.69 -22.48
N TRP A 4 16.92 16.31 -22.58
CA TRP A 4 15.96 16.43 -21.48
C TRP A 4 15.47 15.09 -20.94
N LEU A 5 15.23 14.12 -21.83
CA LEU A 5 14.74 12.80 -21.47
C LEU A 5 15.82 12.01 -20.71
N ILE A 6 17.09 12.13 -21.12
CA ILE A 6 18.23 11.53 -20.43
C ILE A 6 18.35 12.10 -19.01
N ASN A 7 18.27 13.42 -18.86
CA ASN A 7 18.34 14.07 -17.54
C ASN A 7 17.22 13.59 -16.61
N SER A 8 15.99 13.44 -17.13
CA SER A 8 14.86 12.95 -16.34
C SER A 8 15.08 11.53 -15.82
N TYR A 9 15.65 10.63 -16.64
CA TYR A 9 15.97 9.27 -16.19
C TYR A 9 17.12 9.23 -15.18
N ILE A 10 18.12 10.10 -15.31
CA ILE A 10 19.21 10.22 -14.32
C ILE A 10 18.66 10.67 -12.97
N ILE A 11 17.75 11.65 -12.96
CA ILE A 11 17.07 12.10 -11.74
C ILE A 11 16.27 10.95 -11.12
N LEU A 12 15.46 10.25 -11.92
CA LEU A 12 14.70 9.09 -11.45
C LEU A 12 15.60 8.02 -10.83
N ALA A 13 16.69 7.65 -11.50
CA ALA A 13 17.65 6.68 -11.00
C ALA A 13 18.26 7.12 -9.67
N THR A 14 18.58 8.42 -9.54
CA THR A 14 19.10 9.00 -8.29
C THR A 14 18.08 8.90 -7.16
N LEU A 15 16.79 9.14 -7.42
CA LEU A 15 15.72 8.98 -6.42
C LEU A 15 15.57 7.52 -5.96
N PHE A 16 15.68 6.56 -6.88
CA PHE A 16 15.71 5.14 -6.50
C PHE A 16 16.94 4.76 -5.67
N ILE A 17 18.12 5.33 -5.97
CA ILE A 17 19.33 5.11 -5.17
C ILE A 17 19.13 5.66 -3.76
N ILE A 18 18.55 6.86 -3.61
CA ILE A 18 18.22 7.43 -2.30
C ILE A 18 17.27 6.49 -1.54
N TYR A 19 16.22 5.99 -2.20
CA TYR A 19 15.33 5.00 -1.60
C TYR A 19 16.07 3.74 -1.14
N ILE A 20 16.95 3.17 -1.96
CA ILE A 20 17.72 1.96 -1.60
C ILE A 20 18.62 2.21 -0.39
N ILE A 21 19.21 3.40 -0.26
CA ILE A 21 20.03 3.77 0.91
C ILE A 21 19.19 3.71 2.19
N PHE A 22 17.96 4.25 2.18
CA PHE A 22 17.05 4.19 3.32
C PHE A 22 16.50 2.78 3.56
N LEU A 23 16.22 2.03 2.49
CA LEU A 23 15.79 0.64 2.61
C LEU A 23 16.86 -0.19 3.31
N LEU A 24 18.13 -0.05 2.93
CA LEU A 24 19.25 -0.78 3.52
C LEU A 24 19.86 -0.07 4.73
N PHE A 25 19.20 0.93 5.32
CA PHE A 25 19.78 1.74 6.39
C PHE A 25 20.20 0.89 7.60
N ASP A 26 19.38 -0.10 7.96
CA ASP A 26 19.63 -1.01 9.07
C ASP A 26 20.83 -1.95 8.82
N LEU A 27 21.19 -2.20 7.55
CA LEU A 27 22.39 -2.96 7.19
C LEU A 27 23.68 -2.25 7.64
N PHE A 28 23.65 -0.92 7.75
CA PHE A 28 24.79 -0.12 8.21
C PHE A 28 24.99 -0.15 9.73
N GLN A 29 24.24 -0.99 10.46
CA GLN A 29 24.35 -1.17 11.92
C GLN A 29 24.23 0.15 12.71
N ARG A 30 23.49 1.12 12.18
CA ARG A 30 23.17 2.36 12.88
C ARG A 30 21.92 2.13 13.73
N ASN A 31 21.99 2.44 15.03
CA ASN A 31 20.88 2.25 15.98
C ASN A 31 19.76 3.31 15.84
N GLU A 32 19.70 4.03 14.73
CA GLU A 32 18.70 5.09 14.53
C GLU A 32 17.50 4.54 13.77
N LYS A 33 16.28 4.92 14.19
CA LYS A 33 15.00 4.47 13.59
C LYS A 33 14.72 5.04 12.20
N TYR A 34 15.74 5.50 11.47
CA TYR A 34 15.59 6.08 10.14
C TYR A 34 15.29 5.04 9.06
N GLY A 35 15.42 3.74 9.34
CA GLY A 35 15.00 2.68 8.43
C GLY A 35 13.52 2.81 8.02
N PHE A 36 12.63 3.20 8.94
CA PHE A 36 11.21 3.40 8.65
C PHE A 36 10.92 4.61 7.74
N LEU A 37 11.86 5.55 7.57
CA LEU A 37 11.68 6.63 6.59
C LEU A 37 11.63 6.11 5.15
N ALA A 38 12.09 4.88 4.89
CA ALA A 38 12.01 4.25 3.57
C ALA A 38 10.59 4.24 2.99
N TYR A 39 9.55 4.11 3.83
CA TYR A 39 8.14 4.18 3.41
C TYR A 39 7.79 5.53 2.77
N LEU A 40 8.32 6.62 3.33
CA LEU A 40 8.10 7.99 2.83
C LEU A 40 9.00 8.28 1.63
N VAL A 41 10.25 7.84 1.69
CA VAL A 41 11.23 8.04 0.60
C VAL A 41 10.80 7.30 -0.67
N ALA A 42 10.10 6.17 -0.56
CA ALA A 42 9.51 5.45 -1.70
C ALA A 42 8.56 6.34 -2.54
N LEU A 43 7.93 7.33 -1.91
CA LEU A 43 7.04 8.26 -2.59
C LEU A 43 7.78 9.20 -3.55
N LEU A 44 9.07 9.47 -3.33
CA LEU A 44 9.84 10.39 -4.17
C LEU A 44 9.98 9.88 -5.62
N PRO A 45 10.57 8.69 -5.89
CA PRO A 45 10.65 8.17 -7.25
C PRO A 45 9.27 7.91 -7.85
N VAL A 46 8.30 7.47 -7.05
CA VAL A 46 6.93 7.17 -7.51
C VAL A 46 6.20 8.42 -7.99
N ASN A 47 6.23 9.51 -7.23
CA ASN A 47 5.56 10.75 -7.64
C ASN A 47 6.33 11.49 -8.75
N TYR A 48 7.64 11.25 -8.88
CA TYR A 48 8.36 11.68 -10.07
C TYR A 48 7.94 10.89 -11.32
N LEU A 49 7.64 9.59 -11.18
CA LEU A 49 7.10 8.77 -12.28
C LEU A 49 5.73 9.25 -12.74
N TRP A 50 4.88 9.75 -11.86
CA TRP A 50 3.61 10.39 -12.26
C TRP A 50 3.83 11.50 -13.30
N VAL A 51 4.89 12.30 -13.15
CA VAL A 51 5.22 13.37 -14.11
C VAL A 51 5.89 12.81 -15.37
N LEU A 52 6.72 11.77 -15.24
CA LEU A 52 7.50 11.22 -16.35
C LEU A 52 6.68 10.33 -17.30
N ILE A 53 5.76 9.53 -16.75
CA ILE A 53 4.92 8.57 -17.47
C ILE A 53 3.43 8.72 -17.07
N PRO A 54 2.82 9.89 -17.29
CA PRO A 54 1.47 10.20 -16.80
C PRO A 54 0.36 9.32 -17.38
N GLN A 55 0.66 8.57 -18.44
CA GLN A 55 -0.28 7.73 -19.17
C GLN A 55 -0.51 6.35 -18.53
N ASP A 56 0.37 5.91 -17.62
CA ASP A 56 0.30 4.58 -17.01
C ASP A 56 0.27 4.64 -15.47
N PRO A 57 -0.83 5.15 -14.89
CA PRO A 57 -0.99 5.24 -13.44
C PRO A 57 -0.93 3.85 -12.79
N LEU A 58 -1.40 2.80 -13.47
CA LEU A 58 -1.39 1.43 -12.94
C LEU A 58 0.04 0.94 -12.69
N LEU A 59 0.95 1.12 -13.64
CA LEU A 59 2.36 0.76 -13.47
C LEU A 59 3.01 1.54 -12.31
N ILE A 60 2.66 2.82 -12.15
CA ILE A 60 3.20 3.64 -11.06
C ILE A 60 2.79 3.09 -9.69
N TYR A 61 1.52 2.69 -9.52
CA TYR A 61 1.07 2.04 -8.29
C TYR A 61 1.71 0.66 -8.08
N VAL A 62 1.91 -0.12 -9.15
CA VAL A 62 2.67 -1.38 -9.07
C VAL A 62 4.07 -1.16 -8.52
N ILE A 63 4.78 -0.15 -9.02
CA ILE A 63 6.11 0.21 -8.55
C ILE A 63 6.06 0.62 -7.07
N LEU A 64 5.12 1.50 -6.69
CA LEU A 64 4.93 1.89 -5.29
C LEU A 64 4.74 0.68 -4.37
N PHE A 65 3.89 -0.27 -4.77
CA PHE A 65 3.61 -1.45 -3.96
C PHE A 65 4.83 -2.36 -3.85
N ILE A 66 5.62 -2.50 -4.91
CA ILE A 66 6.90 -3.23 -4.84
C ILE A 66 7.84 -2.58 -3.81
N LEU A 67 7.97 -1.25 -3.82
CA LEU A 67 8.82 -0.53 -2.86
C LEU A 67 8.31 -0.71 -1.42
N TRP A 68 7.02 -0.52 -1.18
CA TRP A 68 6.46 -0.72 0.16
C TRP A 68 6.51 -2.18 0.64
N ILE A 69 6.31 -3.15 -0.26
CA ILE A 69 6.51 -4.57 0.07
C ILE A 69 7.97 -4.82 0.44
N ALA A 70 8.94 -4.25 -0.27
CA ALA A 70 10.35 -4.39 0.10
C ALA A 70 10.64 -3.83 1.50
N CYS A 71 10.03 -2.69 1.86
CA CYS A 71 10.11 -2.14 3.23
C CYS A 71 9.49 -3.09 4.26
N LEU A 72 8.29 -3.60 4.00
CA LEU A 72 7.61 -4.53 4.92
C LEU A 72 8.35 -5.86 5.05
N VAL A 73 8.93 -6.38 3.96
CA VAL A 73 9.75 -7.61 4.01
C VAL A 73 10.96 -7.35 4.91
N ARG A 74 11.64 -6.21 4.73
CA ARG A 74 12.76 -5.83 5.58
C ARG A 74 12.33 -5.79 7.05
N ASP A 75 11.27 -5.07 7.37
CA ASP A 75 10.88 -4.84 8.76
C ASP A 75 10.31 -6.11 9.42
N LEU A 76 9.43 -6.84 8.73
CA LEU A 76 8.80 -8.04 9.27
C LEU A 76 9.72 -9.26 9.31
N VAL A 77 10.74 -9.35 8.45
CA VAL A 77 11.65 -10.52 8.43
C VAL A 77 12.95 -10.22 9.19
N PHE A 78 13.55 -9.03 9.01
CA PHE A 78 14.86 -8.72 9.56
C PHE A 78 14.80 -7.96 10.90
N VAL A 79 13.75 -7.18 11.16
CA VAL A 79 13.59 -6.38 12.40
C VAL A 79 12.72 -7.10 13.44
N TYR A 80 11.71 -7.87 13.00
CA TYR A 80 10.80 -8.67 13.86
C TYR A 80 11.52 -9.51 14.93
N GLY A 81 12.69 -10.07 14.62
CA GLY A 81 13.44 -10.90 15.56
C GLY A 81 14.17 -10.12 16.67
N LYS A 82 14.24 -8.78 16.61
CA LYS A 82 15.13 -7.99 17.46
C LYS A 82 14.42 -7.03 18.42
N THR A 83 13.43 -6.24 17.97
CA THR A 83 12.95 -5.08 18.76
C THR A 83 11.43 -4.97 18.96
N LYS A 84 10.60 -5.82 18.31
CA LYS A 84 9.11 -5.78 18.40
C LYS A 84 8.51 -4.38 18.16
N GLU A 85 9.01 -3.63 17.17
CA GLU A 85 8.54 -2.26 16.88
C GLU A 85 7.39 -2.24 15.86
N TYR A 86 6.25 -2.86 16.20
CA TYR A 86 5.08 -2.94 15.30
C TYR A 86 4.44 -1.58 15.05
N ASP A 87 4.32 -0.76 16.10
CA ASP A 87 3.74 0.59 16.04
C ASP A 87 4.45 1.48 15.02
N ASP A 88 5.78 1.47 15.01
CA ASP A 88 6.57 2.31 14.11
C ASP A 88 6.35 1.88 12.64
N ILE A 89 6.30 0.57 12.36
CA ILE A 89 6.02 0.04 11.01
C ILE A 89 4.65 0.53 10.53
N ILE A 90 3.61 0.36 11.36
CA ILE A 90 2.24 0.76 11.03
C ILE A 90 2.16 2.28 10.86
N LEU A 91 2.77 3.04 11.76
CA LEU A 91 2.76 4.50 11.73
C LEU A 91 3.36 5.04 10.42
N PHE A 92 4.55 4.58 10.03
CA PHE A 92 5.21 5.07 8.82
C PHE A 92 4.54 4.59 7.54
N LEU A 93 3.97 3.38 7.52
CA LEU A 93 3.17 2.91 6.39
C LEU A 93 1.89 3.74 6.22
N VAL A 94 1.14 3.95 7.30
CA VAL A 94 -0.09 4.76 7.28
C VAL A 94 0.21 6.20 6.89
N LEU A 95 1.30 6.78 7.42
CA LEU A 95 1.74 8.11 7.03
C LEU A 95 2.07 8.18 5.53
N GLY A 96 2.78 7.18 5.00
CA GLY A 96 3.06 7.07 3.56
C GLY A 96 1.79 6.99 2.72
N ILE A 97 0.79 6.21 3.14
CA ILE A 97 -0.52 6.11 2.50
C ILE A 97 -1.24 7.45 2.50
N ILE A 98 -1.30 8.13 3.64
CA ILE A 98 -1.96 9.45 3.76
C ILE A 98 -1.31 10.46 2.82
N ILE A 99 0.03 10.54 2.82
CA ILE A 99 0.75 11.46 1.94
C ILE A 99 0.46 11.12 0.47
N GLN A 100 0.49 9.84 0.09
CA GLN A 100 0.20 9.46 -1.30
C GLN A 100 -1.25 9.81 -1.70
N ILE A 101 -2.23 9.61 -0.82
CA ILE A 101 -3.62 10.00 -1.05
C ILE A 101 -3.75 11.52 -1.26
N ILE A 102 -3.02 12.33 -0.48
CA ILE A 102 -3.00 13.79 -0.66
C ILE A 102 -2.39 14.14 -2.02
N ILE A 103 -1.28 13.50 -2.39
CA ILE A 103 -0.61 13.76 -3.68
C ILE A 103 -1.52 13.38 -4.85
N THR A 104 -2.24 12.26 -4.77
CA THR A 104 -3.15 11.81 -5.84
C THR A 104 -4.40 12.69 -5.96
N ALA A 105 -4.75 13.49 -4.94
CA ALA A 105 -5.75 14.53 -5.07
C ALA A 105 -5.20 15.81 -5.73
N ILE A 106 -3.99 16.22 -5.36
CA ILE A 106 -3.43 17.53 -5.74
C ILE A 106 -2.74 17.47 -7.11
N LEU A 107 -1.87 16.50 -7.34
CA LEU A 107 -0.98 16.45 -8.50
C LEU A 107 -1.76 16.50 -9.82
N PRO A 108 -2.87 15.75 -9.99
CA PRO A 108 -3.62 15.80 -11.24
C PRO A 108 -4.39 17.09 -11.48
N GLU A 109 -4.68 17.87 -10.43
CA GLU A 109 -5.26 19.21 -10.58
C GLU A 109 -4.24 20.25 -11.05
N ILE A 110 -2.94 19.99 -10.84
CA ILE A 110 -1.85 20.87 -11.29
C ILE A 110 -1.35 20.46 -12.68
N ILE A 111 -1.16 19.16 -12.92
CA ILE A 111 -0.60 18.61 -14.15
C ILE A 111 -1.66 17.76 -14.84
N LEU A 112 -2.37 18.38 -15.80
CA LEU A 112 -3.56 17.78 -16.42
C LEU A 112 -3.26 16.46 -17.15
N GLU A 113 -2.05 16.26 -17.67
CA GLU A 113 -1.68 15.01 -18.35
C GLU A 113 -1.81 13.79 -17.44
N THR A 114 -1.59 13.97 -16.13
CA THR A 114 -1.70 12.89 -15.13
C THR A 114 -3.14 12.47 -14.84
N LYS A 115 -4.15 13.18 -15.35
CA LYS A 115 -5.54 12.73 -15.31
C LYS A 115 -5.81 11.61 -16.31
N THR A 116 -4.93 11.39 -17.29
CA THR A 116 -5.14 10.37 -18.31
C THR A 116 -5.19 8.98 -17.67
N ASN A 117 -6.16 8.15 -18.06
CA ASN A 117 -6.34 6.79 -17.54
C ASN A 117 -6.57 6.73 -16.01
N THR A 118 -7.06 7.81 -15.42
CA THR A 118 -7.45 7.87 -14.00
C THR A 118 -8.95 8.13 -13.86
N ALA A 119 -9.56 7.48 -12.86
CA ALA A 119 -10.91 7.72 -12.43
C ALA A 119 -10.91 8.57 -11.16
N LYS A 120 -11.82 9.55 -11.11
CA LYS A 120 -12.02 10.38 -9.93
C LYS A 120 -12.93 9.66 -8.94
N PHE A 121 -12.37 9.31 -7.79
CA PHE A 121 -13.13 8.80 -6.64
C PHE A 121 -13.16 9.89 -5.55
N TRP A 122 -14.31 10.55 -5.42
CA TRP A 122 -14.49 11.77 -4.61
C TRP A 122 -13.51 12.89 -5.00
N PHE A 123 -12.37 12.98 -4.30
CA PHE A 123 -11.33 13.99 -4.53
C PHE A 123 -10.03 13.37 -5.05
N PHE A 124 -9.91 12.04 -5.07
CA PHE A 124 -8.68 11.32 -5.38
C PHE A 124 -8.73 10.75 -6.80
N TYR A 125 -7.59 10.79 -7.48
CA TYR A 125 -7.44 10.16 -8.79
C TYR A 125 -6.76 8.80 -8.63
N LEU A 126 -7.45 7.75 -9.05
CA LEU A 126 -7.01 6.35 -9.00
C LEU A 126 -6.94 5.76 -10.41
N PRO A 127 -6.18 4.69 -10.66
CA PRO A 127 -6.11 4.05 -11.98
C PRO A 127 -7.51 3.58 -12.43
N ASP A 128 -7.92 3.94 -13.64
CA ASP A 128 -9.21 3.55 -14.21
C ASP A 128 -9.13 2.19 -14.90
N VAL A 129 -9.21 1.12 -14.10
CA VAL A 129 -8.94 -0.25 -14.58
C VAL A 129 -10.15 -0.89 -15.26
N TYR A 130 -11.36 -0.46 -14.90
CA TYR A 130 -12.60 -1.12 -15.27
C TYR A 130 -13.59 -0.14 -15.86
N THR A 131 -14.14 -0.52 -17.01
CA THR A 131 -15.30 0.13 -17.63
C THR A 131 -16.52 0.12 -16.69
N ASN A 132 -17.53 0.94 -17.01
CA ASN A 132 -18.82 0.94 -16.32
C ASN A 132 -19.55 -0.41 -16.35
N THR A 133 -19.18 -1.31 -17.25
CA THR A 133 -19.69 -2.69 -17.34
C THR A 133 -18.77 -3.73 -16.70
N PHE A 134 -17.78 -3.29 -15.91
CA PHE A 134 -16.79 -4.12 -15.22
C PHE A 134 -15.88 -4.97 -16.12
N LEU A 135 -15.77 -4.60 -17.41
CA LEU A 135 -14.75 -5.13 -18.31
C LEU A 135 -13.46 -4.33 -18.15
N ILE A 136 -12.32 -4.97 -18.42
CA ILE A 136 -10.99 -4.34 -18.35
C ILE A 136 -10.87 -3.26 -19.44
N GLU A 137 -10.36 -2.09 -19.08
CA GLU A 137 -10.13 -0.98 -20.01
C GLU A 137 -9.06 -1.29 -21.07
N SER A 138 -9.19 -0.71 -22.26
CA SER A 138 -8.34 -1.06 -23.42
C SER A 138 -6.87 -0.66 -23.27
N TRP A 139 -6.58 0.36 -22.46
CA TRP A 139 -5.23 0.82 -22.17
C TRP A 139 -4.50 -0.08 -21.15
N VAL A 140 -5.25 -0.91 -20.41
CA VAL A 140 -4.72 -1.72 -19.32
C VAL A 140 -4.00 -2.95 -19.87
N ASN A 141 -2.72 -3.07 -19.54
CA ASN A 141 -1.99 -4.31 -19.78
C ASN A 141 -2.38 -5.38 -18.75
N THR A 142 -2.94 -6.50 -19.22
CA THR A 142 -3.42 -7.60 -18.37
C THR A 142 -2.34 -8.19 -17.44
N TYR A 143 -1.08 -8.22 -17.88
CA TYR A 143 0.03 -8.70 -17.03
C TYR A 143 0.34 -7.72 -15.89
N ILE A 144 0.28 -6.41 -16.17
CA ILE A 144 0.46 -5.37 -15.16
C ILE A 144 -0.71 -5.39 -14.18
N LEU A 145 -1.94 -5.57 -14.67
CA LEU A 145 -3.12 -5.73 -13.82
C LEU A 145 -3.03 -6.96 -12.90
N LEU A 146 -2.54 -8.09 -13.42
CA LEU A 146 -2.32 -9.27 -12.59
C LEU A 146 -1.27 -9.00 -11.50
N ALA A 147 -0.15 -8.36 -11.87
CA ALA A 147 0.87 -7.96 -10.90
C ALA A 147 0.28 -7.02 -9.84
N PHE A 148 -0.50 -6.02 -10.24
CA PHE A 148 -1.20 -5.11 -9.34
C PHE A 148 -2.11 -5.86 -8.36
N ARG A 149 -2.93 -6.79 -8.84
CA ARG A 149 -3.82 -7.63 -8.02
C ARG A 149 -3.05 -8.44 -6.97
N ILE A 150 -1.98 -9.13 -7.40
CA ILE A 150 -1.16 -9.96 -6.53
C ILE A 150 -0.43 -9.10 -5.48
N LEU A 151 0.21 -8.01 -5.92
CA LEU A 151 0.97 -7.11 -5.05
C LEU A 151 0.06 -6.39 -4.05
N THR A 152 -1.14 -5.97 -4.45
CA THR A 152 -2.10 -5.36 -3.51
C THR A 152 -2.51 -6.35 -2.43
N THR A 153 -2.76 -7.60 -2.82
CA THR A 153 -3.11 -8.68 -1.89
C THR A 153 -1.97 -8.94 -0.91
N LEU A 154 -0.74 -9.04 -1.41
CA LEU A 154 0.44 -9.25 -0.58
C LEU A 154 0.69 -8.07 0.37
N LEU A 155 0.59 -6.83 -0.13
CA LEU A 155 0.76 -5.61 0.65
C LEU A 155 -0.25 -5.56 1.81
N ILE A 156 -1.53 -5.88 1.54
CA ILE A 156 -2.57 -5.91 2.58
C ILE A 156 -2.26 -6.97 3.63
N ILE A 157 -1.93 -8.21 3.23
CA ILE A 157 -1.60 -9.27 4.19
C ILE A 157 -0.41 -8.86 5.06
N MET A 158 0.63 -8.30 4.46
CA MET A 158 1.82 -7.85 5.17
C MET A 158 1.56 -6.65 6.06
N ALA A 159 0.73 -5.69 5.65
CA ALA A 159 0.33 -4.54 6.46
C ALA A 159 -0.56 -4.93 7.66
N LEU A 160 -1.41 -5.95 7.50
CA LEU A 160 -2.24 -6.48 8.58
C LEU A 160 -1.44 -7.34 9.58
N THR A 161 -0.31 -7.92 9.16
CA THR A 161 0.53 -8.77 10.00
C THR A 161 1.01 -8.07 11.29
N PRO A 162 1.68 -6.89 11.24
CA PRO A 162 2.10 -6.20 12.46
C PRO A 162 0.90 -5.79 13.30
N LEU A 163 -0.22 -5.37 12.69
CA LEU A 163 -1.43 -4.97 13.41
C LEU A 163 -2.05 -6.15 14.20
N ILE A 164 -2.11 -7.34 13.60
CA ILE A 164 -2.58 -8.55 14.28
C ILE A 164 -1.64 -8.95 15.42
N LEU A 165 -0.32 -8.84 15.19
CA LEU A 165 0.69 -9.23 16.18
C LEU A 165 0.73 -8.28 17.37
N ASP A 166 0.42 -7.01 17.15
CA ASP A 166 0.33 -5.98 18.18
C ASP A 166 -0.88 -6.19 19.10
N ILE A 167 -2.05 -6.48 18.50
CA ILE A 167 -3.29 -6.77 19.25
C ILE A 167 -3.23 -8.13 19.99
N LYS A 168 -2.41 -9.05 19.49
CA LYS A 168 -2.27 -10.39 20.06
C LYS A 168 -1.64 -10.26 21.46
N ASP A 169 -2.39 -10.72 22.46
CA ASP A 169 -2.06 -10.70 23.90
C ASP A 169 -2.49 -9.43 24.67
N GLU A 170 -3.16 -8.47 24.04
CA GLU A 170 -3.75 -7.32 24.72
C GLU A 170 -5.20 -7.55 25.20
N GLU A 171 -5.57 -6.96 26.34
CA GLU A 171 -6.95 -6.92 26.82
C GLU A 171 -7.76 -5.89 26.02
N VAL A 172 -8.33 -6.34 24.90
CA VAL A 172 -9.11 -5.48 24.01
C VAL A 172 -10.55 -5.32 24.51
N LYS A 173 -10.94 -4.09 24.85
CA LYS A 173 -12.34 -3.77 25.17
C LYS A 173 -13.22 -3.94 23.92
N PHE A 174 -14.45 -4.42 24.08
CA PHE A 174 -15.40 -4.64 22.98
C PHE A 174 -15.56 -3.46 21.99
N PRO A 175 -15.62 -2.18 22.43
CA PRO A 175 -15.68 -1.06 21.49
C PRO A 175 -14.44 -0.92 20.58
N VAL A 176 -13.26 -1.31 21.07
CA VAL A 176 -12.01 -1.29 20.30
C VAL A 176 -12.03 -2.39 19.23
N VAL A 177 -12.63 -3.54 19.54
CA VAL A 177 -12.84 -4.63 18.54
C VAL A 177 -13.67 -4.14 17.35
N ILE A 178 -14.71 -3.33 17.58
CA ILE A 178 -15.53 -2.77 16.50
C ILE A 178 -14.69 -1.84 15.59
N ILE A 179 -13.85 -0.99 16.19
CA ILE A 179 -12.95 -0.09 15.43
C ILE A 179 -11.97 -0.91 14.60
N ILE A 180 -11.37 -1.95 15.19
CA ILE A 180 -10.49 -2.88 14.50
C ILE A 180 -11.23 -3.53 13.32
N VAL A 181 -12.44 -4.03 13.51
CA VAL A 181 -13.24 -4.62 12.43
C VAL A 181 -13.45 -3.65 11.27
N VAL A 182 -13.79 -2.38 11.56
CA VAL A 182 -13.99 -1.36 10.53
C VAL A 182 -12.69 -1.08 9.75
N ILE A 183 -11.56 -0.95 10.46
CA ILE A 183 -10.24 -0.73 9.84
C ILE A 183 -9.89 -1.88 8.90
N PHE A 184 -10.19 -3.12 9.30
CA PHE A 184 -9.86 -4.29 8.51
C PHE A 184 -10.80 -4.53 7.32
N ILE A 185 -12.07 -4.09 7.37
CA ILE A 185 -13.01 -4.23 6.24
C ILE A 185 -12.54 -3.43 5.01
N ILE A 186 -11.95 -2.25 5.21
CA ILE A 186 -11.54 -1.35 4.12
C ILE A 186 -10.55 -2.03 3.14
N PRO A 187 -9.45 -2.64 3.60
CA PRO A 187 -8.57 -3.44 2.73
C PRO A 187 -9.29 -4.53 1.94
N PHE A 188 -10.25 -5.23 2.54
CA PHE A 188 -11.00 -6.28 1.85
C PHE A 188 -11.98 -5.75 0.81
N LEU A 189 -12.60 -4.59 1.04
CA LEU A 189 -13.40 -3.88 0.04
C LEU A 189 -12.55 -3.56 -1.20
N ILE A 190 -11.34 -3.07 -0.96
CA ILE A 190 -10.36 -2.76 -2.03
C ILE A 190 -10.01 -4.05 -2.79
N LEU A 191 -9.75 -5.17 -2.11
CA LEU A 191 -9.48 -6.45 -2.78
C LEU A 191 -10.67 -6.96 -3.59
N GLY A 192 -11.88 -6.86 -3.06
CA GLY A 192 -13.10 -7.22 -3.77
C GLY A 192 -13.24 -6.42 -5.07
N TRP A 193 -13.01 -5.11 -5.01
CA TRP A 193 -13.00 -4.24 -6.19
C TRP A 193 -11.91 -4.64 -7.20
N ILE A 194 -10.68 -4.82 -6.73
CA ILE A 194 -9.52 -5.04 -7.60
C ILE A 194 -9.55 -6.41 -8.28
N TRP A 195 -10.07 -7.45 -7.62
CA TRP A 195 -10.13 -8.78 -8.19
C TRP A 195 -11.39 -9.01 -9.03
N TYR A 196 -12.55 -8.62 -8.52
CA TYR A 196 -13.82 -8.87 -9.19
C TYR A 196 -14.89 -7.86 -8.75
N PRO A 197 -14.93 -6.67 -9.38
CA PRO A 197 -15.88 -5.62 -9.04
C PRO A 197 -17.35 -6.09 -8.96
N PRO A 198 -17.87 -6.95 -9.86
CA PRO A 198 -19.28 -7.34 -9.84
C PRO A 198 -19.71 -8.10 -8.58
N ALA A 199 -18.79 -8.82 -7.92
CA ALA A 199 -19.09 -9.50 -6.66
C ALA A 199 -18.50 -8.80 -5.43
N MET A 200 -18.14 -7.51 -5.54
CA MET A 200 -17.57 -6.75 -4.42
C MET A 200 -18.37 -6.94 -3.12
N VAL A 201 -19.71 -6.82 -3.18
CA VAL A 201 -20.59 -6.97 -2.00
C VAL A 201 -20.48 -8.36 -1.39
N VAL A 202 -20.51 -9.41 -2.22
CA VAL A 202 -20.44 -10.82 -1.77
C VAL A 202 -19.07 -11.15 -1.21
N LEU A 203 -18.00 -10.70 -1.88
CA LEU A 203 -16.62 -10.87 -1.43
C LEU A 203 -16.38 -10.13 -0.10
N THR A 204 -16.93 -8.94 0.06
CA THR A 204 -16.85 -8.18 1.32
C THR A 204 -17.50 -8.95 2.47
N PHE A 205 -18.67 -9.54 2.23
CA PHE A 205 -19.34 -10.36 3.23
C PHE A 205 -18.49 -11.58 3.61
N LEU A 206 -17.95 -12.30 2.61
CA LEU A 206 -17.06 -13.43 2.82
C LEU A 206 -15.82 -13.04 3.65
N PHE A 207 -15.14 -11.96 3.28
CA PHE A 207 -13.95 -11.49 3.99
C PHE A 207 -14.25 -10.98 5.40
N SER A 208 -15.43 -10.38 5.62
CA SER A 208 -15.87 -9.98 6.96
C SER A 208 -16.07 -11.19 7.87
N VAL A 209 -16.60 -12.30 7.34
CA VAL A 209 -16.72 -13.57 8.07
C VAL A 209 -15.34 -14.16 8.37
N VAL A 210 -14.43 -14.15 7.40
CA VAL A 210 -13.04 -14.63 7.62
C VAL A 210 -12.35 -13.79 8.70
N LEU A 211 -12.49 -12.47 8.66
CA LEU A 211 -11.97 -11.57 9.68
C LEU A 211 -12.52 -11.91 11.06
N LEU A 212 -13.84 -12.10 11.17
CA LEU A 212 -14.48 -12.47 12.43
C LEU A 212 -13.89 -13.77 12.98
N VAL A 213 -13.69 -14.79 12.12
CA VAL A 213 -13.05 -16.05 12.52
C VAL A 213 -11.62 -15.82 13.02
N VAL A 214 -10.82 -15.01 12.31
CA VAL A 214 -9.44 -14.68 12.72
C VAL A 214 -9.43 -13.96 14.07
N LEU A 215 -10.30 -12.97 14.26
CA LEU A 215 -10.44 -12.26 15.52
C LEU A 215 -10.84 -13.21 16.65
N LEU A 216 -11.82 -14.08 16.45
CA LEU A 216 -12.23 -15.08 17.44
C LEU A 216 -11.09 -16.04 17.83
N ILE A 217 -10.23 -16.41 16.87
CA ILE A 217 -9.05 -17.23 17.15
C ILE A 217 -8.04 -16.46 18.02
N ILE A 218 -7.83 -15.18 17.74
CA ILE A 218 -6.87 -14.33 18.48
C ILE A 218 -7.40 -13.97 19.86
N THR A 219 -8.69 -13.65 20.00
CA THR A 219 -9.32 -13.27 21.28
C THR A 219 -9.60 -14.45 22.19
N ARG A 220 -9.38 -15.70 21.75
CA ARG A 220 -9.45 -16.90 22.60
C ARG A 220 -8.23 -17.02 23.53
N SER A 221 -7.86 -15.91 24.17
CA SER A 221 -7.03 -15.90 25.38
C SER A 221 -7.96 -16.27 26.54
N GLY A 222 -7.82 -17.47 27.08
CA GLY A 222 -8.63 -18.02 28.17
C GLY A 222 -8.42 -17.31 29.51
N LYS A 223 -8.78 -16.02 29.58
CA LYS A 223 -8.88 -15.21 30.79
C LYS A 223 -10.29 -14.63 30.91
N GLU A 224 -11.28 -15.49 30.77
CA GLU A 224 -12.61 -15.20 31.28
C GLU A 224 -12.61 -15.65 32.75
N THR A 225 -12.26 -14.74 33.66
CA THR A 225 -12.62 -14.85 35.08
C THR A 225 -14.01 -14.28 35.30
#